data_AF-A0A968KJB7-F1
#
_entry.id   AF-A0A968KJB7-F1
#
_cell.length_a   1.000
_cell.length_b   1.000
_cell.length_c   1.000
_cell.angle_alpha   90.00
_cell.angle_beta   90.00
_cell.angle_gamma   90.00
#
_symmetry.space_group_name_H-M   'P 1'
#
loop_
_entity.id
_entity.type
_entity.pdbx_description
1 polymer ?
#
loop_
_entity_poly.entity_id
_entity_poly.type
_entity_poly.pdbx_seq_one_letter_code
_entity_poly.pdbx_strand_id
1 'polypeptide(L)'
;WYYWKTDHPDDYAWYGNNSGKRTHPVGEKEPNPYGLHDMAGNVWEWVRDWYDPDYYRSSPRKNPPGPAQGTHRVVRGGAWGHLPVFLR
;
A
#
# COMPACT_ATOMS: atom_id res chain seq x y z
N TRP A 1 -10.71 -1.77 -6.83
CA TRP A 1 -10.85 -0.37 -7.29
C TRP A 1 -9.63 0.37 -6.79
N TYR A 2 -8.78 0.82 -7.68
CA TYR A 2 -7.60 1.62 -7.35
C TYR A 2 -7.94 3.09 -7.45
N TYR A 3 -7.28 3.95 -6.66
CA TYR A 3 -7.57 5.39 -6.72
C TYR A 3 -7.17 6.02 -8.06
N TRP A 4 -6.30 5.37 -8.83
CA TRP A 4 -5.94 5.77 -10.19
C TRP A 4 -6.97 5.39 -11.27
N LYS A 5 -8.01 4.61 -10.96
CA LYS A 5 -9.17 4.24 -11.82
C LYS A 5 -8.85 3.68 -13.23
N THR A 6 -7.60 3.60 -13.61
CA THR A 6 -7.08 3.03 -14.85
C THR A 6 -6.37 1.70 -14.54
N ASP A 7 -6.08 0.96 -15.59
CA ASP A 7 -5.21 -0.22 -15.61
C ASP A 7 -3.71 0.14 -15.62
N HIS A 8 -3.37 1.42 -15.71
CA HIS A 8 -2.01 1.93 -15.81
C HIS A 8 -1.58 2.68 -14.54
N PRO A 9 -0.84 2.05 -13.61
CA PRO A 9 -0.40 2.67 -12.36
C PRO A 9 0.82 3.61 -12.55
N ASP A 10 1.31 3.79 -13.78
CA ASP A 10 2.59 4.45 -14.07
C ASP A 10 2.64 5.91 -13.63
N ASP A 11 1.50 6.61 -13.66
CA ASP A 11 1.40 8.00 -13.21
C ASP A 11 1.33 8.14 -11.69
N TYR A 12 1.00 7.06 -10.97
CA TYR A 12 0.68 7.08 -9.53
C TYR A 12 1.66 6.30 -8.66
N ALA A 13 2.45 5.38 -9.24
CA ALA A 13 3.25 4.45 -8.46
C ALA A 13 4.65 4.23 -9.04
N TRP A 14 5.60 4.02 -8.13
CA TRP A 14 6.92 3.45 -8.43
C TRP A 14 6.93 1.97 -8.10
N TYR A 15 7.02 1.10 -9.10
CA TYR A 15 6.92 -0.35 -8.95
C TYR A 15 7.86 -1.08 -9.92
N GLY A 16 7.81 -2.41 -9.93
CA GLY A 16 8.83 -3.25 -10.58
C GLY A 16 9.12 -2.89 -12.05
N ASN A 17 8.13 -2.38 -12.79
CA ASN A 17 8.30 -2.04 -14.19
C ASN A 17 8.94 -0.67 -14.44
N ASN A 18 8.69 0.32 -13.58
CA ASN A 18 9.09 1.71 -13.83
C ASN A 18 10.06 2.29 -12.79
N SER A 19 10.35 1.58 -11.70
CA SER A 19 11.16 2.10 -10.59
C SER A 19 12.66 2.11 -10.85
N GLY A 20 13.17 1.44 -11.88
CA GLY A 20 14.61 1.28 -12.08
C GLY A 20 15.31 0.56 -10.92
N LYS A 21 14.57 -0.31 -10.20
CA LYS A 21 15.05 -1.13 -9.07
C LYS A 21 15.54 -0.31 -7.86
N ARG A 22 14.89 0.83 -7.59
CA ARG A 22 15.21 1.70 -6.46
C ARG A 22 13.98 2.47 -5.96
N THR A 23 14.11 3.06 -4.79
CA THR A 23 13.20 4.11 -4.33
C THR A 23 13.41 5.41 -5.11
N HIS A 24 12.42 6.28 -5.06
CA HIS A 24 12.45 7.61 -5.69
C HIS A 24 12.08 8.68 -4.66
N PRO A 25 12.46 9.95 -4.91
CA PRO A 25 11.96 11.07 -4.13
C PRO A 25 10.43 11.06 -4.02
N VAL A 26 9.93 11.45 -2.86
CA VAL A 26 8.48 11.48 -2.60
C VAL A 26 7.80 12.54 -3.47
N GLY A 27 6.57 12.25 -3.91
CA GLY A 27 5.73 13.22 -4.61
C GLY A 27 6.05 13.44 -6.09
N GLU A 28 6.88 12.60 -6.71
CA GLU A 28 7.14 12.66 -8.16
C GLU A 28 6.01 12.04 -9.01
N LYS A 29 5.12 11.26 -8.39
CA LYS A 29 3.93 10.67 -9.00
C LYS A 29 2.66 11.41 -8.56
N GLU A 30 1.58 11.27 -9.31
CA GLU A 30 0.30 11.91 -9.00
C GLU A 30 -0.25 11.46 -7.63
N PRO A 31 -0.83 12.38 -6.85
CA PRO A 31 -1.44 12.04 -5.58
C PRO A 31 -2.78 11.34 -5.76
N ASN A 32 -3.24 10.64 -4.72
CA ASN A 32 -4.63 10.20 -4.64
C ASN A 32 -5.59 11.40 -4.37
N PRO A 33 -6.92 11.20 -4.42
CA PRO A 33 -7.90 12.29 -4.18
C PRO A 33 -7.83 12.97 -2.80
N TYR A 34 -7.05 12.43 -1.86
CA TYR A 34 -6.79 13.04 -0.55
C TYR A 34 -5.49 13.84 -0.50
N GLY A 35 -4.76 13.96 -1.62
CA GLY A 35 -3.48 14.67 -1.71
C GLY A 35 -2.29 13.86 -1.18
N LEU A 36 -2.44 12.54 -1.00
CA LEU A 36 -1.35 11.67 -0.55
C LEU A 36 -0.63 11.05 -1.74
N HIS A 37 0.69 11.17 -1.75
CA HIS A 37 1.57 10.60 -2.78
C HIS A 37 2.14 9.25 -2.32
N ASP A 38 2.62 8.46 -3.28
CA ASP A 38 3.37 7.22 -3.04
C ASP A 38 2.65 6.16 -2.21
N MET A 39 1.32 6.28 -2.04
CA MET A 39 0.49 5.30 -1.34
C MET A 39 0.44 3.92 -2.04
N ALA A 40 0.97 3.85 -3.27
CA ALA A 40 1.19 2.61 -4.00
C ALA A 40 2.63 2.58 -4.54
N GLY A 41 3.38 1.54 -4.20
CA GLY A 41 4.77 1.39 -4.62
C GLY A 41 5.75 2.18 -3.75
N ASN A 42 6.89 2.57 -4.32
CA ASN A 42 8.05 3.15 -3.65
C ASN A 42 8.57 2.26 -2.50
N VAL A 43 7.97 2.35 -1.31
CA VAL A 43 8.31 1.52 -0.15
C VAL A 43 7.07 0.95 0.52
N TRP A 44 7.22 -0.19 1.20
CA TRP A 44 6.19 -0.69 2.08
C TRP A 44 6.02 0.25 3.28
N GLU A 45 4.76 0.50 3.65
CA GLU A 45 4.44 1.33 4.80
C GLU A 45 3.94 0.44 5.96
N TRP A 46 4.67 0.45 7.08
CA TRP A 46 4.27 -0.23 8.30
C TRP A 46 3.02 0.40 8.90
N VAL A 47 2.10 -0.43 9.39
CA VAL A 47 0.99 0.01 10.24
C VAL A 47 1.06 -0.65 11.61
N ARG A 48 0.35 -0.08 12.58
CA ARG A 48 0.36 -0.56 13.96
C ARG A 48 -0.17 -1.99 14.10
N ASP A 49 -1.12 -2.37 13.26
CA ASP A 49 -1.87 -3.62 13.37
C ASP A 49 -0.97 -4.86 13.31
N TRP A 50 -1.32 -5.85 14.12
CA TRP A 50 -0.81 -7.21 13.95
C TRP A 50 -1.50 -7.88 12.76
N TYR A 51 -0.78 -8.75 12.05
CA TYR A 51 -1.35 -9.56 10.99
C TYR A 51 -2.13 -10.74 11.57
N ASP A 52 -3.36 -10.90 11.11
CA ASP A 52 -4.22 -12.06 11.34
C ASP A 52 -5.08 -12.24 10.08
N PRO A 53 -5.00 -13.41 9.40
CA PRO A 53 -5.73 -13.66 8.15
C PRO A 53 -7.25 -13.68 8.33
N ASP A 54 -7.75 -13.94 9.53
CA ASP A 54 -9.18 -14.08 9.82
C ASP A 54 -9.79 -12.82 10.48
N TYR A 55 -8.97 -11.81 10.81
CA TYR A 55 -9.40 -10.63 11.56
C TYR A 55 -10.64 -9.96 10.95
N TYR A 56 -10.66 -9.79 9.62
CA TYR A 56 -11.77 -9.13 8.94
C TYR A 56 -13.10 -9.91 8.96
N ARG A 57 -13.10 -11.20 9.33
CA ARG A 57 -14.35 -11.98 9.48
C ARG A 57 -15.17 -11.53 10.69
N SER A 58 -14.53 -11.02 11.73
CA SER A 58 -15.16 -10.65 13.02
C SER A 58 -14.85 -9.22 13.48
N SER A 59 -14.09 -8.46 12.69
CA SER A 59 -13.67 -7.09 13.00
C SER A 59 -14.88 -6.15 13.23
N PRO A 60 -14.85 -5.29 14.26
CA PRO A 60 -15.89 -4.29 14.46
C PRO A 60 -15.87 -3.26 13.32
N ARG A 61 -17.05 -2.84 12.87
CA ARG A 61 -17.19 -1.93 11.72
C ARG A 61 -16.58 -0.55 11.94
N LYS A 62 -16.56 -0.07 13.19
CA LYS A 62 -16.12 1.28 13.53
C LYS A 62 -14.82 1.20 14.34
N ASN A 63 -13.77 1.85 13.83
CA ASN A 63 -12.45 1.94 14.46
C ASN A 63 -11.91 0.58 14.95
N PRO A 64 -11.72 -0.39 14.04
CA PRO A 64 -11.17 -1.69 14.42
C PRO A 64 -9.76 -1.52 15.01
N PRO A 65 -9.49 -2.06 16.21
CA PRO A 65 -8.21 -1.87 16.89
C PRO A 65 -7.07 -2.75 16.37
N GLY A 66 -7.34 -3.61 15.38
CA GLY A 66 -6.48 -4.72 15.00
C GLY A 66 -6.57 -5.90 15.98
N PRO A 67 -5.87 -7.02 15.70
CA PRO A 67 -5.69 -8.10 16.66
C PRO A 67 -4.90 -7.63 17.89
N ALA A 68 -5.16 -8.22 19.06
CA ALA A 68 -4.45 -7.84 20.30
C ALA A 68 -2.96 -8.25 20.29
N GLN A 69 -2.65 -9.34 19.60
CA GLN A 69 -1.31 -9.94 19.51
C GLN A 69 -1.09 -10.55 18.14
N GLY A 70 0.18 -10.74 17.77
CA GLY A 70 0.59 -11.41 16.55
C GLY A 70 2.10 -11.56 16.49
N THR A 71 2.57 -12.28 15.47
CA THR A 71 4.00 -12.51 15.22
C THR A 71 4.56 -11.57 14.17
N HIS A 72 3.70 -10.95 13.36
CA HIS A 72 4.07 -10.05 12.26
C HIS A 72 3.20 -8.81 12.28
N ARG A 73 3.80 -7.64 12.00
CA ARG A 73 3.05 -6.40 11.77
C ARG A 73 2.59 -6.32 10.33
N VAL A 74 1.51 -5.59 10.08
CA VAL A 74 0.98 -5.37 8.74
C VAL A 74 1.81 -4.29 8.03
N VAL A 75 2.01 -4.48 6.74
CA VAL A 75 2.57 -3.50 5.80
C VAL A 75 1.60 -3.29 4.63
N ARG A 76 1.59 -2.11 4.03
CA ARG A 76 0.66 -1.70 2.95
C ARG A 76 1.39 -1.00 1.80
N GLY A 77 0.66 -0.73 0.71
CA GLY A 77 1.12 0.05 -0.44
C GLY A 77 1.98 -0.71 -1.47
N GLY A 78 2.77 -1.69 -1.01
CA GLY A 78 3.75 -2.39 -1.86
C GLY A 78 5.07 -1.61 -1.95
N ALA A 79 5.95 -1.96 -2.89
CA ALA A 79 7.25 -1.31 -3.02
C ALA A 79 7.75 -1.29 -4.47
N TRP A 80 8.85 -0.57 -4.69
CA TRP A 80 9.52 -0.42 -5.98
C TRP A 80 9.82 -1.74 -6.71
N GLY A 81 9.96 -2.85 -5.99
CA GLY A 81 10.30 -4.16 -6.56
C GLY A 81 9.09 -5.04 -6.89
N HIS A 82 7.86 -4.58 -6.66
CA HIS A 82 6.68 -5.42 -6.79
C HIS A 82 6.03 -5.36 -8.17
N LEU A 83 5.37 -6.46 -8.53
CA LEU A 83 4.44 -6.48 -9.64
C LEU A 83 3.21 -5.60 -9.35
N PRO A 84 2.62 -4.96 -10.38
CA PRO A 84 1.50 -4.04 -10.20
C PRO A 84 0.28 -4.69 -9.54
N VAL A 85 0.09 -6.01 -9.70
CA VAL A 85 -0.99 -6.78 -9.04
C VAL A 85 -0.92 -6.78 -7.51
N PHE A 86 0.26 -6.51 -6.93
CA PHE A 86 0.48 -6.45 -5.48
C PHE A 86 0.35 -5.05 -4.90
N LEU A 87 0.25 -4.02 -5.74
CA LEU A 87 -0.02 -2.65 -5.28
C LEU A 87 -1.50 -2.56 -4.95
N ARG A 88 -1.85 -2.13 -3.73
CA ARG A 88 -3.22 -1.97 -3.22
C ARG A 88 -3.30 -0.94 -2.12
#